data_AF-T1KNM2-F1
#
_entry.id   AF-T1KNM2-F1
#
_cell.length_a   1.000
_cell.length_b   1.000
_cell.length_c   1.000
_cell.angle_alpha   90.00
_cell.angle_beta   90.00
_cell.angle_gamma   90.00
#
_symmetry.space_group_name_H-M   'P 1'
#
loop_
_entity.id
_entity.type
_entity.pdbx_description
1 polymer ?
#
loop_
_entity_poly.entity_id
_entity_poly.type
_entity_poly.pdbx_seq_one_letter_code
_entity_poly.pdbx_strand_id
1 'polypeptide(L)'
;MLFTLGIDSQFGTLEGAVTSIVDMKLFPNLRKEILTGSICLVSFLLSLIFAHGAGNYIFTLFDNFAGNFPLLIVAFFECIAIAFVYGLKRFSDDLELMTGKRPSNYMLFCWRYAAPFTMSVILVSSLIRLSHESGYDAWDSKLATVFVKEWPSWAKFFAVFLVLISVIWIPLIAFLKTIGRPLLPEEDASWFPAEELRVYHGITPHRPTRWERFFFDMNDDFDPTLNTDDI
;
A
#
# COMPACT_ATOMS: atom_id res chain seq x y z
N MET A 1 8.16 16.29 22.35
CA MET A 1 8.08 16.34 20.87
C MET A 1 8.20 14.95 20.25
N LEU A 2 9.28 14.18 20.46
CA LEU A 2 9.38 12.82 19.87
C LEU A 2 8.26 11.87 20.33
N PHE A 3 7.87 11.94 21.61
CA PHE A 3 6.79 11.11 22.15
C PHE A 3 5.43 11.36 21.47
N THR A 4 5.04 12.63 21.28
CA THR A 4 3.77 12.99 20.64
C THR A 4 3.76 12.61 19.17
N LEU A 5 4.87 12.81 18.45
CA LEU A 5 5.01 12.36 17.06
C LEU A 5 4.88 10.83 16.93
N GLY A 6 5.48 10.08 17.85
CA GLY A 6 5.36 8.64 17.89
C GLY A 6 3.93 8.17 18.16
N ILE A 7 3.23 8.82 19.08
CA ILE A 7 1.82 8.49 19.38
C ILE A 7 0.92 8.71 18.17
N ASP A 8 1.03 9.86 17.49
CA ASP A 8 0.16 10.19 16.36
C ASP A 8 0.34 9.21 15.20
N SER A 9 1.59 8.81 14.91
CA SER A 9 1.88 7.79 13.88
C SER A 9 1.33 6.41 14.25
N GLN A 10 1.34 6.06 15.54
CA GLN A 10 0.82 4.76 15.99
C GLN A 10 -0.71 4.70 15.98
N PHE A 11 -1.41 5.82 16.18
CA PHE A 11 -2.86 5.87 15.99
C PHE A 11 -3.25 5.51 14.55
N GLY A 12 -2.61 6.11 13.54
CA GLY A 12 -2.90 5.80 12.14
C GLY A 12 -2.59 4.35 11.76
N THR A 13 -1.47 3.80 12.27
CA THR A 13 -1.09 2.39 12.00
C THR A 13 -2.08 1.41 12.62
N LEU A 14 -2.49 1.65 13.87
CA LEU A 14 -3.45 0.81 14.58
C LEU A 14 -4.86 0.93 13.99
N GLU A 15 -5.31 2.14 13.64
CA GLU A 15 -6.60 2.37 13.00
C GLU A 15 -6.68 1.66 11.64
N GLY A 16 -5.63 1.75 10.82
CA GLY A 16 -5.55 1.04 9.55
C GLY A 16 -5.67 -0.48 9.73
N ALA A 17 -4.90 -1.06 10.65
CA ALA A 17 -4.93 -2.50 10.91
C ALA A 17 -6.30 -2.97 11.45
N VAL A 18 -6.89 -2.24 12.41
CA VAL A 18 -8.19 -2.59 13.00
C VAL A 18 -9.30 -2.47 11.96
N THR A 19 -9.30 -1.41 11.15
CA THR A 19 -10.32 -1.18 10.12
C THR A 19 -10.28 -2.27 9.06
N SER A 20 -9.10 -2.64 8.56
CA SER A 20 -8.96 -3.75 7.60
C SER A 20 -9.48 -5.09 8.15
N ILE A 21 -9.26 -5.39 9.43
CA ILE A 21 -9.76 -6.63 10.06
C ILE A 21 -11.29 -6.61 10.21
N VAL A 22 -11.85 -5.45 10.57
CA VAL A 22 -13.30 -5.26 10.72
C VAL A 22 -14.00 -5.38 9.37
N ASP A 23 -13.46 -4.75 8.32
CA ASP A 23 -14.02 -4.77 6.97
C ASP A 23 -13.99 -6.19 6.37
N MET A 24 -12.94 -6.96 6.63
CA MET A 24 -12.86 -8.38 6.24
C MET A 24 -13.85 -9.30 6.99
N LYS A 25 -14.63 -8.78 7.97
CA LYS A 25 -15.61 -9.52 8.78
C LYS A 25 -15.05 -10.81 9.41
N LEU A 26 -13.76 -10.84 9.74
CA LEU A 26 -13.08 -11.99 10.36
C LEU A 26 -13.69 -12.37 11.72
N PHE A 27 -14.16 -11.36 12.49
CA PHE A 27 -14.75 -11.55 13.81
C PHE A 27 -16.05 -10.74 13.98
N PRO A 28 -17.16 -11.16 13.34
CA PRO A 28 -18.39 -10.36 13.24
C PRO A 28 -19.08 -10.14 14.60
N ASN A 29 -18.81 -10.99 15.59
CA ASN A 29 -19.43 -10.94 16.91
C ASN A 29 -18.55 -10.29 17.99
N LEU A 30 -17.33 -9.86 17.67
CA LEU A 30 -16.45 -9.20 18.64
C LEU A 30 -16.74 -7.69 18.71
N ARG A 31 -16.74 -7.14 19.92
CA ARG A 31 -16.75 -5.69 20.11
C ARG A 31 -15.42 -5.11 19.64
N LYS A 32 -15.47 -3.97 18.93
CA LYS A 32 -14.27 -3.26 18.42
C LYS A 32 -13.24 -3.00 19.52
N GLU A 33 -13.69 -2.64 20.73
CA GLU A 33 -12.84 -2.41 21.90
C GLU A 33 -11.98 -3.62 22.28
N ILE A 34 -12.56 -4.83 22.24
CA ILE A 34 -11.88 -6.07 22.59
C ILE A 34 -10.87 -6.46 21.50
N LEU A 35 -11.23 -6.25 20.23
CA LEU A 35 -10.34 -6.47 19.09
C LEU A 35 -9.11 -5.56 19.17
N THR A 36 -9.31 -4.27 19.40
CA THR A 36 -8.18 -3.33 19.55
C THR A 36 -7.32 -3.68 20.75
N GLY A 37 -7.93 -3.99 21.89
CA GLY A 37 -7.20 -4.41 23.09
C GLY A 37 -6.35 -5.66 22.88
N SER A 38 -6.85 -6.65 22.12
CA SER A 38 -6.09 -7.87 21.82
C SER A 38 -4.92 -7.61 20.87
N ILE A 39 -5.11 -6.79 19.83
CA ILE A 39 -4.04 -6.39 18.90
C ILE A 39 -2.93 -5.64 19.64
N CYS A 40 -3.30 -4.72 20.53
CA CYS A 40 -2.34 -4.01 21.40
C CYS A 40 -1.55 -4.99 22.29
N LEU A 41 -2.23 -5.95 22.91
CA LEU A 41 -1.60 -6.94 23.78
C LEU A 41 -0.62 -7.83 23.03
N VAL A 42 -1.00 -8.32 21.84
CA VAL A 42 -0.10 -9.11 20.98
C VAL A 42 1.11 -8.28 20.55
N SER A 43 0.90 -7.02 20.14
CA SER A 43 1.97 -6.11 19.74
C SER A 43 2.93 -5.81 20.89
N PHE A 44 2.42 -5.68 22.12
CA PHE A 44 3.23 -5.53 23.33
C PHE A 44 4.09 -6.77 23.61
N LEU A 45 3.53 -7.98 23.46
CA LEU A 45 4.30 -9.21 23.66
C LEU A 45 5.40 -9.37 22.61
N LEU A 46 5.14 -9.01 21.35
CA LEU A 46 6.15 -9.04 20.29
C LEU A 46 7.26 -8.01 20.49
N SER A 47 6.92 -6.81 20.97
CA SER A 47 7.91 -5.75 21.19
C SER A 47 8.89 -6.05 22.33
N LEU A 48 8.52 -6.92 23.29
CA LEU A 48 9.43 -7.38 24.35
C LEU A 48 10.71 -8.03 23.81
N ILE A 49 10.68 -8.62 22.61
CA ILE A 49 11.87 -9.20 21.97
C ILE A 49 12.93 -8.12 21.70
N PHE A 50 12.51 -6.90 21.39
CA PHE A 50 13.40 -5.75 21.15
C PHE A 50 13.93 -5.12 22.44
N ALA A 51 13.37 -5.44 23.60
CA ALA A 51 13.84 -4.92 24.89
C ALA A 51 15.08 -5.65 25.44
N HIS A 52 15.54 -6.71 24.77
CA HIS A 52 16.72 -7.47 25.18
C HIS A 52 18.02 -6.67 24.95
N GLY A 53 19.13 -7.07 25.59
CA GLY A 53 20.43 -6.37 25.47
C GLY A 53 21.01 -6.31 24.04
N ALA A 54 20.62 -7.25 23.18
CA ALA A 54 20.94 -7.27 21.75
C ALA A 54 19.80 -6.74 20.85
N GLY A 55 18.73 -6.21 21.45
CA GLY A 55 17.48 -5.84 20.79
C GLY A 55 17.65 -4.75 19.72
N ASN A 56 18.61 -3.83 19.90
CA ASN A 56 18.93 -2.82 18.89
C ASN A 56 19.34 -3.44 17.55
N TYR A 57 20.14 -4.52 17.56
CA TYR A 57 20.54 -5.19 16.32
C TYR A 57 19.37 -5.85 15.62
N ILE A 58 18.49 -6.51 16.39
CA ILE A 58 17.28 -7.13 15.85
C ILE A 58 16.36 -6.03 15.27
N PHE A 59 16.20 -4.92 15.99
CA PHE A 59 15.41 -3.77 15.54
C PHE A 59 15.94 -3.20 14.22
N THR A 60 17.26 -2.96 14.11
CA THR A 60 17.89 -2.49 12.86
C THR A 60 17.71 -3.49 11.71
N LEU A 61 17.71 -4.80 11.97
CA LEU A 61 17.38 -5.79 10.94
C LEU A 61 15.94 -5.63 10.47
N PHE A 62 14.98 -5.57 11.39
CA PHE A 62 13.57 -5.39 11.03
C PHE A 62 13.32 -4.09 10.26
N ASP A 63 13.90 -2.98 10.69
CA ASP A 63 13.71 -1.67 10.05
C ASP A 63 14.22 -1.66 8.59
N ASN A 64 15.43 -2.17 8.36
CA ASN A 64 16.02 -2.20 7.03
C ASN A 64 15.30 -3.17 6.07
N PHE A 65 14.78 -4.29 6.57
CA PHE A 65 14.24 -5.35 5.72
C PHE A 65 12.72 -5.40 5.67
N ALA A 66 12.02 -5.30 6.80
CA ALA A 66 10.57 -5.38 6.88
C ALA A 66 9.88 -4.04 6.56
N GLY A 67 10.53 -2.91 6.86
CA GLY A 67 9.98 -1.58 6.56
C GLY A 67 10.17 -1.16 5.10
N ASN A 68 11.37 -1.33 4.56
CA ASN A 68 11.73 -0.78 3.24
C ASN A 68 11.17 -1.61 2.07
N PHE A 69 11.51 -2.89 1.97
CA PHE A 69 11.21 -3.69 0.77
C PHE A 69 9.70 -3.98 0.58
N PRO A 70 8.96 -4.47 1.59
CA PRO A 70 7.54 -4.76 1.42
C PRO A 70 6.73 -3.52 1.05
N LEU A 71 7.00 -2.38 1.70
CA LEU A 71 6.30 -1.13 1.43
C LEU A 71 6.53 -0.66 -0.01
N LEU A 72 7.79 -0.67 -0.48
CA LEU A 72 8.10 -0.31 -1.86
C LEU A 72 7.43 -1.23 -2.89
N ILE A 73 7.41 -2.55 -2.64
CA ILE A 73 6.79 -3.52 -3.55
C ILE A 73 5.26 -3.31 -3.59
N VAL A 74 4.61 -3.17 -2.43
CA VAL A 74 3.16 -2.91 -2.35
C VAL A 74 2.81 -1.61 -3.06
N ALA A 75 3.51 -0.51 -2.75
CA ALA A 75 3.27 0.79 -3.37
C ALA A 75 3.47 0.76 -4.90
N PHE A 76 4.45 0.00 -5.39
CA PHE A 76 4.68 -0.17 -6.83
C PHE A 76 3.50 -0.89 -7.50
N PHE A 77 3.00 -1.97 -6.92
CA PHE A 77 1.84 -2.68 -7.46
C PHE A 77 0.56 -1.86 -7.37
N GLU A 78 0.36 -1.09 -6.31
CA GLU A 78 -0.77 -0.15 -6.19
C GLU A 78 -0.73 0.93 -7.29
N CYS A 79 0.45 1.52 -7.54
CA CYS A 79 0.62 2.49 -8.63
C CYS A 79 0.29 1.87 -10.00
N ILE A 80 0.75 0.64 -10.26
CA ILE A 80 0.44 -0.07 -11.51
C ILE A 80 -1.07 -0.39 -11.59
N ALA A 81 -1.66 -0.85 -10.50
CA ALA A 81 -3.07 -1.20 -10.45
C ALA A 81 -3.95 0.00 -10.79
N ILE A 82 -3.70 1.17 -10.18
CA ILE A 82 -4.47 2.39 -10.47
C ILE A 82 -4.19 2.87 -11.90
N ALA A 83 -2.93 2.98 -12.28
CA ALA A 83 -2.56 3.61 -13.54
C ALA A 83 -2.95 2.76 -14.76
N PHE A 84 -2.78 1.44 -14.72
CA PHE A 84 -2.93 0.54 -15.88
C PHE A 84 -4.10 -0.43 -15.80
N VAL A 85 -4.46 -0.93 -14.61
CA VAL A 85 -5.55 -1.93 -14.47
C VAL A 85 -6.90 -1.26 -14.32
N TYR A 86 -7.02 -0.28 -13.40
CA TYR A 86 -8.25 0.48 -13.20
C TYR A 86 -8.49 1.50 -14.33
N GLY A 87 -7.40 2.07 -14.86
CA GLY A 87 -7.43 3.03 -15.94
C GLY A 87 -7.55 4.47 -15.43
N LEU A 88 -6.69 5.34 -15.99
CA LEU A 88 -6.58 6.73 -15.54
C LEU A 88 -7.83 7.57 -15.85
N LYS A 89 -8.55 7.23 -16.94
CA LYS A 89 -9.81 7.90 -17.32
C LYS A 89 -10.86 7.72 -16.23
N ARG A 90 -11.16 6.46 -15.89
CA ARG A 90 -12.13 6.10 -14.86
C ARG A 90 -11.78 6.73 -13.52
N PHE A 91 -10.51 6.69 -13.13
CA PHE A 91 -10.04 7.35 -11.91
C PHE A 91 -10.24 8.87 -11.93
N SER A 92 -9.97 9.53 -13.07
CA SER A 92 -10.18 10.96 -13.22
C SER A 92 -11.66 11.35 -13.16
N ASP A 93 -12.54 10.52 -13.71
CA ASP A 93 -13.98 10.77 -13.74
C ASP A 93 -14.59 10.55 -12.35
N ASP A 94 -14.12 9.55 -11.59
CA ASP A 94 -14.49 9.36 -10.17
C ASP A 94 -14.03 10.52 -9.28
N LEU A 95 -12.83 11.07 -9.54
CA LEU A 95 -12.34 12.25 -8.80
C LEU A 95 -13.16 13.50 -9.11
N GLU A 96 -13.58 13.67 -10.37
CA GLU A 96 -14.47 14.75 -10.79
C GLU A 96 -15.84 14.63 -10.14
N LEU A 97 -16.37 13.40 -10.04
CA LEU A 97 -17.62 13.09 -9.33
C LEU A 97 -17.58 13.46 -7.84
N MET A 98 -16.46 13.21 -7.17
CA MET A 98 -16.30 13.45 -5.72
C MET A 98 -15.97 14.90 -5.39
N THR A 99 -15.17 15.57 -6.22
CA THR A 99 -14.60 16.90 -5.92
C THR A 99 -15.26 18.02 -6.74
N GLY A 100 -16.02 17.67 -7.78
CA GLY A 100 -16.62 18.60 -8.74
C GLY A 100 -15.64 19.23 -9.74
N LYS A 101 -14.36 18.78 -9.75
CA LYS A 101 -13.33 19.29 -10.65
C LYS A 101 -12.41 18.17 -11.12
N ARG A 102 -12.16 18.14 -12.43
CA ARG A 102 -11.22 17.19 -13.03
C ARG A 102 -9.77 17.49 -12.62
N PRO A 103 -8.95 16.47 -12.29
CA PRO A 103 -7.54 16.67 -11.98
C PRO A 103 -6.76 17.28 -13.15
N SER A 104 -5.72 18.06 -12.85
CA SER A 104 -4.90 18.70 -13.88
C SER A 104 -4.05 17.70 -14.66
N ASN A 105 -3.73 18.03 -15.91
CA ASN A 105 -2.89 17.19 -16.78
C ASN A 105 -1.51 16.88 -16.18
N TYR A 106 -0.97 17.78 -15.35
CA TYR A 106 0.27 17.53 -14.62
C TYR A 106 0.11 16.38 -13.61
N MET A 107 -1.01 16.36 -12.86
CA MET A 107 -1.26 15.33 -11.87
C MET A 107 -1.51 13.96 -12.52
N LEU A 108 -2.21 13.94 -13.65
CA LEU A 108 -2.41 12.76 -14.49
C LEU A 108 -1.07 12.20 -15.01
N PHE A 109 -0.16 13.07 -15.46
CA PHE A 109 1.20 12.70 -15.85
C PHE A 109 2.00 12.12 -14.69
N CYS A 110 1.91 12.74 -13.51
CA CYS A 110 2.56 12.23 -12.31
C CYS A 110 2.09 10.82 -11.94
N TRP A 111 0.79 10.53 -12.00
CA TRP A 111 0.26 9.21 -11.65
C TRP A 111 0.59 8.12 -12.67
N ARG A 112 0.52 8.42 -13.98
CA ARG A 112 0.77 7.43 -15.02
C ARG A 112 2.26 7.12 -15.22
N TYR A 113 3.12 8.14 -15.11
CA TYR A 113 4.53 8.01 -15.48
C TYR A 113 5.49 8.27 -14.32
N ALA A 114 5.36 9.39 -13.62
CA ALA A 114 6.35 9.77 -12.62
C ALA A 114 6.35 8.81 -11.42
N ALA A 115 5.18 8.50 -10.85
CA ALA A 115 5.03 7.62 -9.70
C ALA A 115 5.56 6.19 -9.94
N PRO A 116 5.14 5.45 -10.99
CA PRO A 116 5.68 4.12 -11.22
C PRO A 116 7.18 4.16 -11.57
N PHE A 117 7.65 5.21 -12.26
CA PHE A 117 9.07 5.37 -12.59
C PHE A 117 9.92 5.58 -11.34
N THR A 118 9.57 6.52 -10.46
CA THR A 118 10.33 6.79 -9.23
C THR A 118 10.30 5.58 -8.30
N MET A 119 9.15 4.91 -8.15
CA MET A 119 9.05 3.68 -7.38
C MET A 119 9.93 2.56 -7.95
N SER A 120 9.96 2.39 -9.27
CA SER A 120 10.84 1.41 -9.92
C SER A 120 12.33 1.73 -9.68
N VAL A 121 12.74 2.99 -9.81
CA VAL A 121 14.13 3.41 -9.56
C VAL A 121 14.54 3.14 -8.11
N ILE A 122 13.70 3.51 -7.14
CA ILE A 122 14.00 3.29 -5.72
C ILE A 122 14.05 1.79 -5.39
N LEU A 123 13.14 0.99 -5.96
CA LEU A 123 13.13 -0.46 -5.77
C LEU A 123 14.41 -1.10 -6.32
N VAL A 124 14.84 -0.74 -7.53
CA VAL A 124 16.10 -1.24 -8.11
C VAL A 124 17.32 -0.79 -7.29
N SER A 125 17.35 0.47 -6.85
CA SER A 125 18.42 0.97 -5.97
C SER A 125 18.50 0.20 -4.66
N SER A 126 17.36 -0.06 -4.02
CA SER A 126 17.28 -0.85 -2.79
C SER A 126 17.74 -2.30 -2.99
N LEU A 127 17.44 -2.93 -4.14
CA LEU A 127 17.94 -4.27 -4.48
C LEU A 127 19.45 -4.30 -4.70
N ILE A 128 20.01 -3.28 -5.36
CA ILE A 128 21.46 -3.15 -5.54
C ILE A 128 22.12 -3.01 -4.18
N ARG A 129 21.59 -2.14 -3.31
CA ARG A 129 22.11 -1.94 -1.95
C ARG A 129 22.07 -3.24 -1.14
N LEU A 130 20.99 -4.00 -1.23
CA LEU A 130 20.88 -5.31 -0.59
C LEU A 130 21.96 -6.30 -1.06
N SER A 131 22.31 -6.27 -2.36
CA SER A 131 23.33 -7.17 -2.91
C SER A 131 24.76 -6.80 -2.52
N HIS A 132 25.03 -5.51 -2.31
CA HIS A 132 26.38 -4.98 -2.07
C HIS A 132 26.69 -4.73 -0.58
N GLU A 133 25.72 -4.27 0.22
CA GLU A 133 25.90 -3.88 1.62
C GLU A 133 25.04 -4.77 2.54
N SER A 134 25.57 -5.93 2.92
CA SER A 134 24.90 -6.85 3.86
C SER A 134 25.50 -6.84 5.28
N GLY A 135 26.11 -5.72 5.66
CA GLY A 135 26.68 -5.49 6.98
C GLY A 135 25.74 -4.76 7.94
N TYR A 136 26.03 -4.84 9.24
CA TYR A 136 25.44 -4.03 10.29
C TYR A 136 26.51 -3.45 11.19
N ASP A 137 26.23 -2.28 11.75
CA ASP A 137 27.11 -1.60 12.68
C ASP A 137 27.09 -2.31 14.04
N ALA A 138 28.22 -2.93 14.41
CA ALA A 138 28.41 -3.61 15.69
C ALA A 138 29.31 -2.78 16.61
N TRP A 139 28.88 -2.62 17.87
CA TRP A 139 29.67 -1.94 18.89
C TRP A 139 30.69 -2.90 19.53
N ASP A 140 31.98 -2.55 19.47
CA ASP A 140 33.02 -3.25 20.21
C ASP A 140 33.41 -2.47 21.49
N SER A 141 33.11 -3.07 22.64
CA SER A 141 33.44 -2.49 23.95
C SER A 141 34.95 -2.34 24.21
N LYS A 142 35.82 -3.04 23.46
CA LYS A 142 37.27 -3.02 23.69
C LYS A 142 37.99 -1.91 22.93
N LEU A 143 37.54 -1.60 21.72
CA LEU A 143 38.12 -0.54 20.89
C LEU A 143 37.34 0.78 20.96
N ALA A 144 36.14 0.77 21.57
CA ALA A 144 35.23 1.93 21.64
C ALA A 144 34.90 2.51 20.24
N THR A 145 34.92 1.64 19.22
CA THR A 145 34.63 1.99 17.82
C THR A 145 33.58 1.06 17.24
N VAL A 146 32.85 1.57 16.26
CA VAL A 146 31.86 0.83 15.49
C VAL A 146 32.55 0.09 14.35
N PHE A 147 32.27 -1.20 14.20
CA PHE A 147 32.75 -1.99 13.06
C PHE A 147 31.58 -2.58 12.28
N VAL A 148 31.68 -2.54 10.96
CA VAL A 148 30.70 -3.16 10.08
C VAL A 148 30.91 -4.67 10.09
N LYS A 149 29.93 -5.41 10.60
CA LYS A 149 29.94 -6.87 10.65
C LYS A 149 28.89 -7.43 9.70
N GLU A 150 29.22 -8.48 8.96
CA GLU A 150 28.26 -9.12 8.07
C GLU A 150 27.15 -9.86 8.84
N TRP A 151 25.93 -9.80 8.29
CA TRP A 151 24.80 -10.57 8.84
C TRP A 151 25.07 -12.08 8.72
N PRO A 152 24.88 -12.86 9.80
CA PRO A 152 24.99 -14.32 9.74
C PRO A 152 23.89 -14.90 8.83
N SER A 153 24.13 -16.07 8.24
CA SER A 153 23.24 -16.67 7.25
C SER A 153 21.80 -16.89 7.75
N TRP A 154 21.62 -17.20 9.03
CA TRP A 154 20.28 -17.36 9.63
C TRP A 154 19.50 -16.03 9.65
N ALA A 155 20.17 -14.91 9.87
CA ALA A 155 19.56 -13.58 9.91
C ALA A 155 19.15 -13.14 8.50
N LYS A 156 19.99 -13.44 7.49
CA LYS A 156 19.66 -13.22 6.07
C LYS A 156 18.43 -14.04 5.64
N PHE A 157 18.36 -15.31 6.05
CA PHE A 157 17.18 -16.16 5.80
C PHE A 157 15.92 -15.57 6.44
N PHE A 158 16.01 -15.15 7.71
CA PHE A 158 14.90 -14.53 8.42
C PHE A 158 14.43 -13.22 7.76
N ALA A 159 15.36 -12.39 7.30
CA ALA A 159 15.06 -11.16 6.57
C ALA A 159 14.31 -11.42 5.26
N VAL A 160 14.77 -12.38 4.44
CA VAL A 160 14.08 -12.77 3.20
C VAL A 160 12.69 -13.34 3.51
N PHE A 161 12.58 -14.17 4.54
CA PHE A 161 11.29 -14.72 4.97
C PHE A 161 10.29 -13.62 5.36
N LEU A 162 10.72 -12.59 6.10
CA LEU A 162 9.90 -11.43 6.46
C LEU A 162 9.41 -10.63 5.23
N VAL A 163 10.24 -10.48 4.21
CA VAL A 163 9.82 -9.79 2.97
C VAL A 163 8.81 -10.64 2.20
N LEU A 164 9.07 -11.94 2.07
CA LEU A 164 8.21 -12.85 1.32
C LEU A 164 6.82 -13.00 1.96
N ILE A 165 6.73 -13.13 3.28
CA ILE A 165 5.44 -13.30 3.96
C ILE A 165 4.52 -12.08 3.80
N SER A 166 5.09 -10.87 3.67
CA SER A 166 4.32 -9.66 3.43
C SER A 166 3.85 -9.56 1.96
N VAL A 167 4.72 -9.88 1.01
CA VAL A 167 4.44 -9.70 -0.43
C VAL A 167 3.62 -10.85 -1.01
N ILE A 168 3.69 -12.06 -0.45
CA ILE A 168 3.05 -13.27 -0.99
C ILE A 168 1.52 -13.14 -1.08
N TRP A 169 0.89 -12.31 -0.26
CA TRP A 169 -0.57 -12.12 -0.27
C TRP A 169 -1.09 -11.57 -1.60
N ILE A 170 -0.33 -10.71 -2.29
CA ILE A 170 -0.72 -10.13 -3.59
C ILE A 170 -0.89 -11.24 -4.67
N PRO A 171 0.14 -12.04 -5.00
CA PRO A 171 -0.01 -13.11 -5.98
C PRO A 171 -0.92 -14.25 -5.48
N LEU A 172 -0.95 -14.55 -4.18
CA LEU A 172 -1.82 -15.57 -3.61
C LEU A 172 -3.30 -15.26 -3.88
N ILE A 173 -3.74 -14.03 -3.58
CA ILE A 173 -5.14 -13.62 -3.78
C ILE A 173 -5.47 -13.61 -5.28
N ALA A 174 -4.55 -13.11 -6.13
CA ALA A 174 -4.73 -13.15 -7.58
C ALA A 174 -4.90 -14.58 -8.10
N PHE A 175 -4.05 -15.52 -7.64
CA PHE A 175 -4.11 -16.93 -8.02
C PHE A 175 -5.40 -17.62 -7.53
N LEU A 176 -5.79 -17.42 -6.27
CA LEU A 176 -7.03 -17.97 -5.72
C LEU A 176 -8.27 -17.48 -6.48
N LYS A 177 -8.27 -16.21 -6.89
CA LYS A 177 -9.33 -15.63 -7.73
C LYS A 177 -9.39 -16.30 -9.10
N THR A 178 -8.24 -16.57 -9.74
CA THR A 178 -8.22 -17.29 -11.04
C THR A 178 -8.72 -18.74 -10.95
N ILE A 179 -8.60 -19.38 -9.78
CA ILE A 179 -9.06 -20.76 -9.54
C ILE A 179 -10.56 -20.80 -9.18
N GLY A 180 -11.21 -19.65 -8.98
CA GLY A 180 -12.62 -19.57 -8.61
C GLY A 180 -12.90 -19.94 -7.15
N ARG A 181 -11.91 -19.83 -6.26
CA ARG A 181 -12.09 -19.95 -4.81
C ARG A 181 -11.83 -18.59 -4.16
N PRO A 182 -12.80 -17.67 -4.15
CA PRO A 182 -12.63 -16.39 -3.46
C PRO A 182 -12.43 -16.66 -1.96
N LEU A 183 -11.27 -16.26 -1.43
CA LEU A 183 -10.92 -16.40 -0.01
C LEU A 183 -11.71 -15.40 0.86
N LEU A 184 -12.08 -14.26 0.26
CA LEU A 184 -12.85 -13.19 0.87
C LEU A 184 -14.27 -13.20 0.28
N PRO A 185 -15.32 -12.97 1.09
CA PRO A 185 -16.66 -12.80 0.56
C PRO A 185 -16.67 -11.61 -0.41
N GLU A 186 -17.34 -11.77 -1.55
CA GLU A 186 -17.52 -10.66 -2.49
C GLU A 186 -18.35 -9.58 -1.79
N GLU A 187 -17.77 -8.39 -1.66
CA GLU A 187 -18.45 -7.25 -1.08
C GLU A 187 -19.27 -6.59 -2.18
N ASP A 188 -20.59 -6.58 -2.01
CA ASP A 188 -21.48 -5.88 -2.93
C ASP A 188 -21.13 -4.40 -2.95
N ALA A 189 -21.28 -3.77 -4.11
CA ALA A 189 -21.01 -2.35 -4.27
C ALA A 189 -21.85 -1.56 -3.24
N SER A 190 -21.15 -0.86 -2.34
CA SER A 190 -21.79 0.01 -1.36
C SER A 190 -22.58 1.10 -2.09
N TRP A 191 -23.76 1.45 -1.57
CA TRP A 191 -24.59 2.50 -2.16
C TRP A 191 -23.80 3.82 -2.22
N PHE A 192 -23.66 4.37 -3.43
CA PHE A 192 -22.95 5.62 -3.68
C PHE A 192 -23.86 6.56 -4.48
N PRO A 193 -24.15 7.79 -4.01
CA PRO A 193 -25.07 8.73 -4.67
C PRO A 193 -24.44 9.43 -5.88
N ALA A 194 -23.99 8.65 -6.88
CA ALA A 194 -23.31 9.17 -8.07
C ALA A 194 -24.19 10.16 -8.84
N GLU A 195 -25.48 9.86 -8.97
CA GLU A 195 -26.40 10.63 -9.80
C GLU A 195 -26.73 12.00 -9.18
N GLU A 196 -26.95 12.03 -7.86
CA GLU A 196 -27.14 13.27 -7.12
C GLU A 196 -25.90 14.18 -7.18
N LEU A 197 -24.70 13.59 -7.07
CA LEU A 197 -23.44 14.33 -7.19
C LEU A 197 -23.21 14.88 -8.60
N ARG A 198 -23.52 14.11 -9.65
CA ARG A 198 -23.46 14.60 -11.04
C ARG A 198 -24.36 15.80 -11.26
N VAL A 199 -25.58 15.75 -10.73
CA VAL A 199 -26.55 16.85 -10.82
C VAL A 199 -26.09 18.06 -10.01
N TYR A 200 -25.61 17.85 -8.79
CA TYR A 200 -25.11 18.93 -7.92
C TYR A 200 -23.91 19.66 -8.51
N HIS A 201 -22.96 18.93 -9.10
CA HIS A 201 -21.77 19.49 -9.73
C HIS A 201 -21.98 19.89 -11.20
N GLY A 202 -23.12 19.56 -11.81
CA GLY A 202 -23.41 19.87 -13.22
C GLY A 202 -22.42 19.22 -14.20
N ILE A 203 -21.93 18.02 -13.88
CA ILE A 203 -20.87 17.36 -14.64
C ILE A 203 -21.45 16.82 -15.95
N THR A 204 -20.83 17.20 -17.06
CA THR A 204 -21.11 16.59 -18.37
C THR A 204 -20.03 15.54 -18.66
N PRO A 205 -20.36 14.41 -19.31
CA PRO A 205 -19.40 13.35 -19.59
C PRO A 205 -18.24 13.90 -20.44
N HIS A 206 -17.05 13.92 -19.86
CA HIS A 206 -15.88 14.50 -20.51
C HIS A 206 -15.37 13.59 -21.63
N ARG A 207 -15.31 14.12 -22.85
CA ARG A 207 -14.74 13.40 -24.00
C ARG A 207 -13.21 13.59 -24.01
N PRO A 208 -12.41 12.51 -23.90
CA PRO A 208 -10.96 12.62 -23.81
C PRO A 208 -10.38 13.25 -25.07
N THR A 209 -9.52 14.26 -24.89
CA THR A 209 -8.85 14.96 -25.98
C THR A 209 -7.88 14.05 -26.74
N ARG A 210 -7.54 14.38 -27.99
CA ARG A 210 -6.62 13.57 -28.83
C ARG A 210 -5.26 13.34 -28.16
N TRP A 211 -4.80 14.31 -27.37
CA TRP A 211 -3.57 14.22 -26.59
C TRP A 211 -3.71 13.30 -25.38
N GLU A 212 -4.86 13.32 -24.68
CA GLU A 212 -5.15 12.41 -23.58
C GLU A 212 -5.26 10.96 -24.03
N ARG A 213 -5.81 10.71 -25.23
CA ARG A 213 -5.85 9.36 -25.81
C ARG A 213 -4.45 8.82 -26.09
N PHE A 214 -3.57 9.66 -26.62
CA PHE A 214 -2.23 9.24 -27.01
C PHE A 214 -1.29 9.06 -25.80
N PHE A 215 -1.34 9.97 -24.82
CA PHE A 215 -0.44 9.94 -23.66
C PHE A 215 -0.99 9.18 -22.45
N PHE A 216 -2.30 9.09 -22.28
CA PHE A 216 -2.89 8.48 -21.08
C PHE A 216 -3.68 7.21 -21.38
N ASP A 217 -3.70 6.76 -22.64
CA ASP A 217 -4.45 5.58 -23.09
C ASP A 217 -5.92 5.63 -22.64
N MET A 218 -6.49 6.84 -22.60
CA MET A 218 -7.89 7.06 -22.26
C MET A 218 -8.76 6.68 -23.45
N ASN A 219 -8.98 5.38 -23.66
CA ASN A 219 -9.94 4.94 -24.66
C ASN A 219 -11.37 5.29 -24.22
N ASP A 220 -12.23 5.51 -25.21
CA ASP A 220 -13.65 5.65 -24.96
C ASP A 220 -14.19 4.26 -24.61
N ASP A 221 -14.27 3.96 -23.32
CA ASP A 221 -15.22 2.97 -22.84
C ASP A 221 -16.61 3.48 -23.26
N PHE A 222 -17.13 2.89 -24.32
CA PHE A 222 -18.51 3.12 -24.76
C PHE A 222 -19.39 2.54 -23.66
N ASP A 223 -19.83 3.39 -22.74
CA ASP A 223 -20.77 3.02 -21.68
C ASP A 223 -22.18 3.07 -22.28
N PRO A 224 -22.82 1.92 -22.59
CA PRO A 224 -24.15 1.90 -23.21
C PRO A 224 -25.24 2.43 -22.28
N THR A 225 -24.94 2.70 -21.01
CA THR A 225 -25.87 3.27 -20.03
C THR A 225 -26.07 4.78 -20.20
N LEU A 226 -25.23 5.46 -21.00
CA LEU A 226 -25.39 6.88 -21.35
C LEU A 226 -26.32 7.12 -22.54
N ASN A 227 -26.94 6.08 -23.10
CA ASN A 227 -27.87 6.17 -24.23
C ASN A 227 -29.31 5.78 -23.84
N THR A 228 -29.76 6.24 -22.68
CA THR A 228 -31.20 6.38 -22.38
C THR A 228 -31.56 7.84 -22.29
N ASP A 229 -31.23 8.60 -23.34
CA ASP A 229 -32.01 9.76 -23.74
C ASP A 229 -32.62 9.40 -25.10
N ASP A 230 -33.79 8.75 -25.07
CA ASP A 230 -34.79 8.82 -26.15
C ASP A 230 -36.15 8.29 -25.63
N ILE A 231 -37.05 9.26 -25.39
CA ILE A 231 -38.51 9.22 -25.12
C ILE A 231 -38.95 9.20 -23.65
#